data_AF-A0A2A4TRW5-F1
#
_entry.id   AF-A0A2A4TRW5-F1
#
_cell.length_a   1.000
_cell.length_b   1.000
_cell.length_c   1.000
_cell.angle_alpha   90.00
_cell.angle_beta   90.00
_cell.angle_gamma   90.00
#
_symmetry.space_group_name_H-M   'P 1'
#
loop_
_entity.id
_entity.type
_entity.pdbx_description
1 polymer ?
#
loop_
_entity_poly.entity_id
_entity_poly.type
_entity_poly.pdbx_seq_one_letter_code
_entity_poly.pdbx_strand_id
1 'polypeptide(L)'
;MKLRILILTLTVLTVACSKEQSKEAPRLDAPDKGGYSVEAVPAAATVSASSGPIKITLNVAKTTIPYSARSLWVKLTLENVGTTGYWISNLAFFDGPMQLWHRHEPLSLELVGDDGEPMTWVSAENHEPPSKCWPGDSAKRLEENDPALLFAIQQGARETFRRYAEQGSPPNPERIWLKPGESITTAPIAYQDLESAWCGKKPRPKPLGDFGEIPHFTYSAGKFKLRAVYRKNRGDLGKEFVKAMEDLGPPGPLEITFVTPWIDIEVPER
;
A
#
# COMPACT_ATOMS: atom_id res chain seq x y z
N MET A 1 -80.61 25.19 11.75
CA MET A 1 -80.85 23.87 12.38
C MET A 1 -80.42 22.78 11.41
N LYS A 2 -79.76 21.72 11.91
CA LYS A 2 -79.12 20.58 11.20
C LYS A 2 -77.63 20.71 10.87
N LEU A 3 -76.88 20.42 11.94
CA LEU A 3 -75.60 19.73 12.02
C LEU A 3 -75.46 18.61 10.97
N ARG A 4 -74.38 18.62 10.18
CA ARG A 4 -73.86 17.42 9.52
C ARG A 4 -72.35 17.35 9.74
N ILE A 5 -72.00 16.38 10.56
CA ILE A 5 -70.67 15.93 10.93
C ILE A 5 -70.00 15.39 9.67
N LEU A 6 -68.89 15.99 9.24
CA LEU A 6 -67.98 15.41 8.25
C LEU A 6 -66.77 14.87 9.01
N ILE A 7 -66.68 13.54 9.09
CA ILE A 7 -65.54 12.82 9.65
C ILE A 7 -64.40 12.96 8.64
N LEU A 8 -63.38 13.75 8.98
CA LEU A 8 -62.12 13.79 8.23
C LEU A 8 -61.24 12.63 8.74
N THR A 9 -61.15 11.57 7.96
CA THR A 9 -60.19 10.47 8.17
C THR A 9 -58.76 11.00 8.06
N LEU A 10 -58.04 10.97 9.17
CA LEU A 10 -56.62 11.27 9.26
C LEU A 10 -55.83 10.07 8.68
N THR A 11 -55.35 10.19 7.44
CA THR A 11 -54.40 9.23 6.86
C THR A 11 -53.04 9.45 7.52
N VAL A 12 -52.68 8.59 8.46
CA VAL A 12 -51.34 8.49 9.02
C VAL A 12 -50.41 7.95 7.94
N LEU A 13 -49.65 8.82 7.29
CA LEU A 13 -48.48 8.45 6.50
C LEU A 13 -47.40 7.97 7.48
N THR A 14 -47.34 6.66 7.71
CA THR A 14 -46.16 6.04 8.29
C THR A 14 -45.02 6.16 7.29
N VAL A 15 -44.12 7.11 7.50
CA VAL A 15 -42.80 7.10 6.86
C VAL A 15 -42.11 5.84 7.35
N ALA A 16 -42.10 4.82 6.50
CA ALA A 16 -41.24 3.67 6.68
C ALA A 16 -39.80 4.18 6.56
N CYS A 17 -39.18 4.50 7.70
CA CYS A 17 -37.73 4.54 7.81
C CYS A 17 -37.23 3.13 7.49
N SER A 18 -36.89 2.89 6.23
CA SER A 18 -35.98 1.81 5.89
C SER A 18 -34.66 2.15 6.59
N LYS A 19 -34.42 1.51 7.74
CA LYS A 19 -33.07 1.26 8.24
C LYS A 19 -32.37 0.52 7.11
N GLU A 20 -31.69 1.25 6.25
CA GLU A 20 -30.65 0.71 5.41
C GLU A 20 -29.63 0.18 6.41
N GLN A 21 -29.67 -1.14 6.64
CA GLN A 21 -28.57 -1.83 7.28
C GLN A 21 -27.35 -1.45 6.47
N SER A 22 -26.52 -0.58 7.05
CA SER A 22 -25.14 -0.40 6.64
C SER A 22 -24.59 -1.81 6.49
N LYS A 23 -24.43 -2.24 5.23
CA LYS A 23 -23.68 -3.44 4.92
C LYS A 23 -22.34 -3.18 5.57
N GLU A 24 -22.07 -3.88 6.67
CA GLU A 24 -20.73 -3.98 7.24
C GLU A 24 -19.79 -4.10 6.04
N ALA A 25 -18.84 -3.17 5.96
CA ALA A 25 -17.75 -3.30 5.01
C ALA A 25 -17.22 -4.74 5.13
N PRO A 26 -16.90 -5.41 4.01
CA PRO A 26 -16.34 -6.75 4.06
C PRO A 26 -15.19 -6.71 5.05
N ARG A 27 -15.28 -7.47 6.15
CA ARG A 27 -14.11 -7.70 6.97
C ARG A 27 -13.12 -8.36 6.03
N LEU A 28 -12.05 -7.64 5.71
CA LEU A 28 -10.84 -8.25 5.19
C LEU A 28 -10.42 -9.25 6.27
N ASP A 29 -10.83 -10.51 6.09
CA ASP A 29 -10.28 -11.58 6.87
C ASP A 29 -8.76 -11.51 6.67
N ALA A 30 -8.05 -11.43 7.79
CA ALA A 30 -6.60 -11.55 7.80
C ALA A 30 -6.20 -12.75 6.93
N PRO A 31 -5.12 -12.65 6.15
CA PRO A 31 -4.69 -13.73 5.26
C PRO A 31 -4.64 -15.03 6.06
N ASP A 32 -5.40 -16.01 5.60
CA ASP A 32 -5.63 -17.37 6.10
C ASP A 32 -5.23 -17.66 7.56
N LYS A 33 -6.18 -18.24 8.32
CA LYS A 33 -5.99 -18.88 9.63
C LYS A 33 -5.03 -20.10 9.60
N GLY A 34 -3.90 -20.03 8.91
CA GLY A 34 -2.73 -20.82 9.20
C GLY A 34 -2.07 -20.25 10.45
N GLY A 35 -2.24 -20.95 11.58
CA GLY A 35 -1.69 -20.58 12.89
C GLY A 35 -0.15 -20.60 12.94
N TYR A 36 0.47 -19.72 12.18
CA TYR A 36 1.89 -19.45 12.26
C TYR A 36 2.08 -18.34 13.29
N SER A 37 2.66 -18.69 14.43
CA SER A 37 3.31 -17.71 15.29
C SER A 37 4.38 -17.03 14.43
N VAL A 38 4.18 -15.77 14.08
CA VAL A 38 5.20 -14.96 13.41
C VAL A 38 6.38 -14.88 14.39
N GLU A 39 7.49 -15.54 14.05
CA GLU A 39 8.71 -15.43 14.84
C GLU A 39 9.11 -13.96 14.86
N ALA A 40 9.26 -13.38 16.05
CA ALA A 40 9.61 -11.97 16.20
C ALA A 40 11.08 -11.79 15.80
N VAL A 41 11.30 -11.36 14.55
CA VAL A 41 12.63 -10.99 14.07
C VAL A 41 12.94 -9.57 14.53
N PRO A 42 14.03 -9.31 15.28
CA PRO A 42 14.39 -7.95 15.66
C PRO A 42 14.87 -7.14 14.45
N ALA A 43 14.54 -5.85 14.41
CA ALA A 43 15.11 -4.94 13.42
C ALA A 43 16.60 -4.73 13.66
N ALA A 44 17.43 -4.87 12.62
CA ALA A 44 18.84 -4.51 12.66
C ALA A 44 19.05 -2.98 12.73
N ALA A 45 18.14 -2.22 12.11
CA ALA A 45 18.13 -0.77 12.17
C ALA A 45 16.70 -0.23 12.24
N THR A 46 16.52 0.86 12.98
CA THR A 46 15.25 1.56 13.12
C THR A 46 15.50 3.06 13.07
N VAL A 47 14.76 3.75 12.23
CA VAL A 47 14.75 5.22 12.17
C VAL A 47 13.33 5.72 12.18
N SER A 48 13.10 6.90 12.75
CA SER A 48 11.79 7.53 12.76
C SER A 48 11.89 9.02 12.52
N ALA A 49 10.83 9.58 11.95
CA ALA A 49 10.63 11.01 11.83
C ALA A 49 9.16 11.35 12.04
N SER A 50 8.90 12.57 12.51
CA SER A 50 7.54 13.07 12.73
C SER A 50 7.39 14.45 12.13
N SER A 51 6.22 14.70 11.53
CA SER A 51 5.82 16.00 11.01
C SER A 51 4.32 16.15 11.11
N GLY A 52 3.86 17.20 11.81
CA GLY A 52 2.45 17.39 12.11
C GLY A 52 1.85 16.17 12.85
N PRO A 53 0.69 15.64 12.40
CA PRO A 53 0.05 14.51 13.05
C PRO A 53 0.65 13.14 12.66
N ILE A 54 1.70 13.09 11.84
CA ILE A 54 2.22 11.86 11.27
C ILE A 54 3.60 11.55 11.82
N LYS A 55 3.81 10.30 12.25
CA LYS A 55 5.12 9.72 12.51
C LYS A 55 5.35 8.53 11.60
N ILE A 56 6.48 8.52 10.90
CA ILE A 56 6.98 7.38 10.14
C ILE A 56 8.06 6.69 10.95
N THR A 57 7.98 5.37 11.03
CA THR A 57 9.07 4.51 11.52
C THR A 57 9.44 3.52 10.43
N LEU A 58 10.71 3.51 10.03
CA LEU A 58 11.27 2.54 9.10
C LEU A 58 12.17 1.58 9.88
N ASN A 59 11.83 0.30 9.81
CA ASN A 59 12.63 -0.79 10.34
C ASN A 59 13.22 -1.61 9.18
N VAL A 60 14.47 -2.03 9.31
CA VAL A 60 15.14 -2.91 8.36
C VAL A 60 15.60 -4.16 9.10
N ALA A 61 15.29 -5.35 8.56
CA ALA A 61 15.63 -6.60 9.23
C ALA A 61 17.14 -6.90 9.22
N LYS A 62 17.85 -6.46 8.17
CA LYS A 62 19.30 -6.63 7.99
C LYS A 62 19.92 -5.42 7.32
N THR A 63 21.00 -4.87 7.87
CA THR A 63 21.77 -3.79 7.25
C THR A 63 22.88 -4.33 6.33
N THR A 64 23.36 -5.54 6.56
CA THR A 64 24.25 -6.24 5.63
C THR A 64 23.45 -7.24 4.80
N ILE A 65 23.33 -6.98 3.49
CA ILE A 65 22.54 -7.79 2.56
C ILE A 65 23.49 -8.72 1.78
N PRO A 66 23.39 -10.05 1.92
CA PRO A 66 24.21 -10.97 1.15
C PRO A 66 24.01 -10.74 -0.35
N TYR A 67 25.12 -10.73 -1.10
CA TYR A 67 25.08 -10.54 -2.55
C TYR A 67 24.16 -11.58 -3.26
N SER A 68 24.03 -12.78 -2.69
CA SER A 68 23.16 -13.85 -3.20
C SER A 68 21.67 -13.64 -2.92
N ALA A 69 21.32 -12.92 -1.85
CA ALA A 69 19.94 -12.72 -1.44
C ALA A 69 19.25 -11.60 -2.23
N ARG A 70 19.97 -10.49 -2.50
CA ARG A 70 19.48 -9.33 -3.29
C ARG A 70 18.11 -8.78 -2.87
N SER A 71 17.70 -9.00 -1.63
CA SER A 71 16.40 -8.58 -1.13
C SER A 71 16.57 -7.73 0.12
N LEU A 72 15.84 -6.63 0.15
CA LEU A 72 15.71 -5.78 1.32
C LEU A 72 14.43 -6.18 2.06
N TRP A 73 14.54 -6.40 3.36
CA TRP A 73 13.41 -6.75 4.22
C TRP A 73 13.09 -5.56 5.10
N VAL A 74 11.94 -4.92 4.85
CA VAL A 74 11.55 -3.68 5.53
C VAL A 74 10.18 -3.78 6.17
N LYS A 75 9.98 -2.97 7.18
CA LYS A 75 8.69 -2.71 7.82
C LYS A 75 8.57 -1.21 8.00
N LEU A 76 7.58 -0.60 7.35
CA LEU A 76 7.28 0.82 7.50
C LEU A 76 5.98 0.98 8.26
N THR A 77 6.02 1.76 9.35
CA THR A 77 4.87 2.06 10.18
C THR A 77 4.53 3.55 10.11
N LEU A 78 3.26 3.85 9.84
CA LEU A 78 2.67 5.18 10.02
C LEU A 78 1.88 5.19 11.32
N GLU A 79 2.12 6.20 12.14
CA GLU A 79 1.42 6.42 13.39
C GLU A 79 0.79 7.82 13.37
N ASN A 80 -0.48 7.90 13.76
CA ASN A 80 -1.15 9.18 13.97
C ASN A 80 -0.88 9.66 15.40
N VAL A 81 0.11 10.55 15.54
CA VAL A 81 0.48 11.18 16.81
C VAL A 81 -0.27 12.48 17.08
N GLY A 82 -1.18 12.87 16.19
CA GLY A 82 -2.00 14.07 16.30
C GLY A 82 -3.28 13.88 17.11
N THR A 83 -4.14 14.90 17.09
CA THR A 83 -5.44 14.90 17.76
C THR A 83 -6.62 14.70 16.80
N THR A 84 -6.37 14.67 15.50
CA THR A 84 -7.37 14.46 14.45
C THR A 84 -7.03 13.25 13.59
N GLY A 85 -8.04 12.56 13.06
CA GLY A 85 -7.84 11.47 12.11
C GLY A 85 -7.46 11.97 10.72
N TYR A 86 -6.83 11.12 9.91
CA TYR A 86 -6.55 11.40 8.50
C TYR A 86 -6.64 10.16 7.62
N TRP A 87 -6.88 10.37 6.33
CA TRP A 87 -6.93 9.30 5.33
C TRP A 87 -5.53 8.96 4.82
N ILE A 88 -5.21 7.67 4.79
CA ILE A 88 -4.01 7.10 4.14
C ILE A 88 -4.47 6.33 2.92
N SER A 89 -3.77 6.51 1.81
CA SER A 89 -4.03 5.80 0.55
C SER A 89 -2.66 5.44 -0.02
N ASN A 90 -2.18 4.23 0.27
CA ASN A 90 -0.93 3.73 -0.28
C ASN A 90 -0.97 2.20 -0.31
N LEU A 91 -0.65 1.62 -1.47
CA LEU A 91 -0.74 0.17 -1.67
C LEU A 91 0.25 -0.61 -0.80
N ALA A 92 1.30 0.01 -0.25
CA ALA A 92 2.28 -0.71 0.57
C ALA A 92 1.69 -1.32 1.85
N PHE A 93 0.59 -0.76 2.34
CA PHE A 93 -0.14 -1.26 3.51
C PHE A 93 -1.00 -2.49 3.21
N PHE A 94 -1.22 -2.81 1.94
CA PHE A 94 -2.04 -3.93 1.49
C PHE A 94 -1.22 -4.97 0.71
N ASP A 95 -0.45 -4.49 -0.27
CA ASP A 95 0.27 -5.29 -1.26
C ASP A 95 1.78 -5.37 -0.94
N GLY A 96 2.19 -4.87 0.22
CA GLY A 96 3.55 -5.02 0.75
C GLY A 96 4.54 -3.93 0.32
N PRO A 97 5.74 -3.90 0.94
CA PRO A 97 6.65 -2.77 0.85
C PRO A 97 7.26 -2.54 -0.55
N MET A 98 7.14 -3.49 -1.48
CA MET A 98 7.54 -3.28 -2.88
C MET A 98 6.82 -2.07 -3.51
N GLN A 99 5.61 -1.76 -3.04
CA GLN A 99 4.86 -0.58 -3.49
C GLN A 99 5.51 0.75 -3.07
N LEU A 100 6.36 0.75 -2.04
CA LEU A 100 7.11 1.96 -1.64
C LEU A 100 8.18 2.36 -2.65
N TRP A 101 8.50 1.48 -3.60
CA TRP A 101 9.46 1.75 -4.66
C TRP A 101 8.81 2.09 -6.01
N HIS A 102 7.54 1.73 -6.18
CA HIS A 102 6.81 2.07 -7.39
C HIS A 102 6.52 3.57 -7.42
N ARG A 103 6.91 4.19 -8.53
CA ARG A 103 6.88 5.65 -8.75
C ARG A 103 5.42 6.11 -8.64
N HIS A 104 5.19 7.31 -8.11
CA HIS A 104 3.89 8.02 -8.01
C HIS A 104 3.17 8.00 -6.67
N GLU A 105 3.74 7.41 -5.62
CA GLU A 105 3.17 7.47 -4.28
C GLU A 105 3.83 8.54 -3.40
N PRO A 106 3.06 9.30 -2.60
CA PRO A 106 3.64 10.28 -1.66
C PRO A 106 4.59 9.63 -0.66
N LEU A 107 4.29 8.40 -0.24
CA LEU A 107 5.14 7.61 0.65
C LEU A 107 6.02 6.68 -0.18
N SER A 108 7.33 6.85 -0.09
CA SER A 108 8.30 6.04 -0.83
C SER A 108 9.59 5.78 -0.04
N LEU A 109 10.44 4.91 -0.56
CA LEU A 109 11.81 4.73 -0.09
C LEU A 109 12.78 5.45 -1.03
N GLU A 110 13.74 6.15 -0.44
CA GLU A 110 14.90 6.68 -1.16
C GLU A 110 16.13 5.85 -0.81
N LEU A 111 16.91 5.51 -1.83
CA LEU A 111 18.16 4.77 -1.71
C LEU A 111 19.23 5.45 -2.54
N VAL A 112 20.38 5.65 -1.92
CA VAL A 112 21.47 6.43 -2.47
C VAL A 112 22.78 5.66 -2.31
N GLY A 113 23.63 5.68 -3.34
CA GLY A 113 24.98 5.10 -3.30
C GLY A 113 25.92 5.88 -2.37
N ASP A 114 27.13 5.36 -2.16
CA ASP A 114 28.16 6.05 -1.37
C ASP A 114 28.61 7.38 -2.02
N ASP A 115 28.45 7.49 -3.34
CA ASP A 115 28.70 8.68 -4.15
C ASP A 115 27.60 9.75 -4.03
N GLY A 116 26.48 9.44 -3.37
CA GLY A 116 25.34 10.36 -3.26
C GLY A 116 24.35 10.25 -4.42
N GLU A 117 24.57 9.37 -5.39
CA GLU A 117 23.68 9.22 -6.54
C GLU A 117 22.45 8.35 -6.20
N PRO A 118 21.24 8.76 -6.62
CA PRO A 118 20.03 7.95 -6.42
C PRO A 118 20.13 6.62 -7.15
N MET A 119 19.90 5.54 -6.41
CA MET A 119 19.83 4.21 -6.99
C MET A 119 18.47 4.01 -7.64
N THR A 120 18.47 3.73 -8.94
CA THR A 120 17.26 3.31 -9.64
C THR A 120 17.04 1.83 -9.36
N TRP A 121 15.93 1.49 -8.73
CA TRP A 121 15.48 0.09 -8.70
C TRP A 121 14.98 -0.28 -10.08
N VAL A 122 15.54 -1.38 -10.58
CA VAL A 122 15.08 -2.04 -11.79
C VAL A 122 14.46 -3.35 -11.32
N SER A 123 13.14 -3.47 -11.43
CA SER A 123 12.48 -4.77 -11.26
C SER A 123 13.20 -5.80 -12.13
N ALA A 124 13.73 -6.87 -11.55
CA ALA A 124 14.42 -7.89 -12.32
C ALA A 124 13.47 -8.68 -13.25
N GLU A 125 12.16 -8.55 -13.07
CA GLU A 125 11.19 -9.35 -13.79
C GLU A 125 10.23 -8.50 -14.62
N ASN A 126 10.64 -8.23 -15.85
CA ASN A 126 9.76 -7.69 -16.91
C ASN A 126 8.95 -8.77 -17.63
N HIS A 127 9.08 -10.04 -17.23
CA HIS A 127 8.40 -11.14 -17.90
C HIS A 127 7.20 -11.59 -17.07
N GLU A 128 6.02 -11.36 -17.63
CA GLU A 128 4.80 -12.03 -17.23
C GLU A 128 4.87 -13.49 -17.70
N PRO A 129 4.34 -14.46 -16.93
CA PRO A 129 4.28 -15.83 -17.39
C PRO A 129 3.34 -15.94 -18.59
N PRO A 130 3.44 -17.03 -19.39
CA PRO A 130 2.51 -17.27 -20.49
C PRO A 130 1.04 -17.16 -20.04
N SER A 131 0.20 -16.49 -20.84
CA SER A 131 -1.21 -16.22 -20.53
C SER A 131 -2.01 -17.47 -20.13
N LYS A 132 -1.68 -18.63 -20.69
CA LYS A 132 -2.26 -19.94 -20.32
C LYS A 132 -2.08 -20.34 -18.85
N CYS A 133 -1.13 -19.74 -18.14
CA CYS A 133 -0.92 -19.98 -16.71
C CYS A 133 -1.75 -19.04 -15.83
N TRP A 134 -2.30 -17.95 -16.37
CA TRP A 134 -2.92 -16.92 -15.55
C TRP A 134 -4.17 -17.46 -14.84
N PRO A 135 -4.46 -16.98 -13.62
CA PRO A 135 -5.60 -17.45 -12.85
C PRO A 135 -6.93 -17.06 -13.52
N GLY A 136 -7.87 -18.00 -13.55
CA GLY A 136 -9.23 -17.78 -14.02
C GLY A 136 -9.30 -17.30 -15.48
N ASP A 137 -10.06 -16.25 -15.70
CA ASP A 137 -10.23 -15.58 -16.99
C ASP A 137 -9.35 -14.33 -17.15
N SER A 138 -8.36 -14.12 -16.28
CA SER A 138 -7.55 -12.89 -16.25
C SER A 138 -6.86 -12.58 -17.57
N ALA A 139 -6.36 -13.60 -18.27
CA ALA A 139 -5.78 -13.42 -19.61
C ALA A 139 -6.81 -12.89 -20.62
N LYS A 140 -8.00 -13.48 -20.63
CA LYS A 140 -9.11 -13.04 -21.48
C LYS A 140 -9.56 -11.63 -21.12
N ARG A 141 -9.65 -11.31 -19.83
CA ARG A 141 -10.00 -9.96 -19.35
C ARG A 141 -8.98 -8.91 -19.81
N LEU A 142 -7.69 -9.27 -19.87
CA LEU A 142 -6.67 -8.39 -20.44
C LEU A 142 -6.88 -8.16 -21.93
N GLU A 143 -7.15 -9.23 -22.69
CA GLU A 143 -7.48 -9.15 -24.12
C GLU A 143 -8.73 -8.29 -24.38
N GLU A 144 -9.70 -8.32 -23.46
CA GLU A 144 -10.92 -7.51 -23.48
C GLU A 144 -10.72 -6.08 -22.94
N ASN A 145 -9.48 -5.67 -22.63
CA ASN A 145 -9.12 -4.36 -22.08
C ASN A 145 -9.80 -4.03 -20.74
N ASP A 146 -9.85 -4.99 -19.81
CA ASP A 146 -10.29 -4.74 -18.44
C ASP A 146 -9.47 -3.58 -17.83
N PRO A 147 -10.10 -2.42 -17.55
CA PRO A 147 -9.38 -1.22 -17.15
C PRO A 147 -8.71 -1.36 -15.79
N ALA A 148 -9.24 -2.18 -14.89
CA ALA A 148 -8.65 -2.37 -13.57
C ALA A 148 -7.50 -3.38 -13.61
N LEU A 149 -7.50 -4.35 -14.54
CA LEU A 149 -6.33 -5.20 -14.80
C LEU A 149 -5.19 -4.38 -15.42
N LEU A 150 -5.51 -3.55 -16.42
CA LEU A 150 -4.55 -2.64 -17.04
C LEU A 150 -3.96 -1.66 -16.02
N PHE A 151 -4.81 -1.09 -15.15
CA PHE A 151 -4.34 -0.24 -14.06
C PHE A 151 -3.43 -1.00 -13.10
N ALA A 152 -3.77 -2.23 -12.71
CA ALA A 152 -2.95 -3.03 -11.81
C ALA A 152 -1.56 -3.37 -12.41
N ILE A 153 -1.48 -3.62 -13.72
CA ILE A 153 -0.23 -3.84 -14.45
C ILE A 153 0.60 -2.54 -14.55
N GLN A 154 -0.06 -1.41 -14.80
CA GLN A 154 0.62 -0.13 -15.02
C GLN A 154 1.06 0.58 -13.75
N GLN A 155 0.21 0.56 -12.72
CA GLN A 155 0.35 1.38 -11.51
C GLN A 155 0.73 0.55 -10.28
N GLY A 156 0.32 -0.72 -10.24
CA GLY A 156 0.61 -1.60 -9.13
C GLY A 156 1.98 -2.25 -9.28
N ALA A 157 2.64 -2.52 -8.15
CA ALA A 157 3.68 -3.55 -8.15
C ALA A 157 3.05 -4.94 -8.41
N ARG A 158 3.92 -5.93 -8.62
CA ARG A 158 3.55 -7.30 -9.02
C ARG A 158 2.52 -7.97 -8.08
N GLU A 159 2.54 -7.66 -6.80
CA GLU A 159 1.54 -8.17 -5.84
C GLU A 159 0.14 -7.56 -6.04
N THR A 160 0.04 -6.30 -6.48
CA THR A 160 -1.25 -5.69 -6.85
C THR A 160 -1.85 -6.40 -8.05
N PHE A 161 -1.04 -6.61 -9.09
CA PHE A 161 -1.45 -7.36 -10.27
C PHE A 161 -1.86 -8.79 -9.90
N ARG A 162 -1.06 -9.46 -9.07
CA ARG A 162 -1.35 -10.80 -8.57
C ARG A 162 -2.68 -10.86 -7.85
N ARG A 163 -2.89 -9.99 -6.86
CA ARG A 163 -4.14 -9.91 -6.09
C ARG A 163 -5.34 -9.70 -7.03
N TYR A 164 -5.22 -8.80 -7.99
CA TYR A 164 -6.31 -8.53 -8.92
C TYR A 164 -6.63 -9.72 -9.83
N ALA A 165 -5.61 -10.37 -10.39
CA ALA A 165 -5.78 -11.55 -11.23
C ALA A 165 -6.36 -12.74 -10.44
N GLU A 166 -5.91 -12.95 -9.20
CA GLU A 166 -6.36 -14.07 -8.36
C GLU A 166 -7.74 -13.85 -7.72
N GLN A 167 -8.06 -12.61 -7.33
CA GLN A 167 -9.22 -12.31 -6.47
C GLN A 167 -10.28 -11.43 -7.16
N GLY A 168 -10.00 -10.92 -8.36
CA GLY A 168 -10.89 -9.99 -9.08
C GLY A 168 -11.15 -8.67 -8.35
N SER A 169 -10.41 -8.38 -7.28
CA SER A 169 -10.65 -7.24 -6.40
C SER A 169 -9.85 -6.03 -6.90
N PRO A 170 -10.51 -4.95 -7.38
CA PRO A 170 -9.81 -3.78 -7.91
C PRO A 170 -8.77 -3.23 -6.94
N PRO A 171 -7.70 -2.61 -7.45
CA PRO A 171 -6.84 -1.76 -6.66
C PRO A 171 -7.64 -0.50 -6.32
N ASN A 172 -8.64 -0.62 -5.46
CA ASN A 172 -9.05 0.51 -4.67
C ASN A 172 -8.01 0.58 -3.56
N PRO A 173 -7.10 1.57 -3.56
CA PRO A 173 -6.32 1.82 -2.35
C PRO A 173 -7.37 2.23 -1.32
N GLU A 174 -7.86 1.26 -0.55
CA GLU A 174 -8.85 1.54 0.48
C GLU A 174 -8.28 2.67 1.30
N ARG A 175 -9.01 3.78 1.32
CA ARG A 175 -8.58 4.89 2.15
C ARG A 175 -8.73 4.39 3.57
N ILE A 176 -7.62 4.34 4.29
CA ILE A 176 -7.63 3.93 5.69
C ILE A 176 -7.76 5.20 6.50
N TRP A 177 -8.83 5.29 7.29
CA TRP A 177 -8.97 6.37 8.26
C TRP A 177 -8.15 6.03 9.49
N LEU A 178 -7.01 6.68 9.67
CA LEU A 178 -6.15 6.47 10.83
C LEU A 178 -6.55 7.43 11.95
N LYS A 179 -7.15 6.93 13.03
CA LYS A 179 -7.56 7.74 14.18
C LYS A 179 -6.35 8.16 15.05
N PRO A 180 -6.49 9.19 15.91
CA PRO A 180 -5.46 9.54 16.89
C PRO A 180 -5.00 8.33 17.71
N GLY A 181 -3.69 8.11 17.77
CA GLY A 181 -3.05 7.00 18.47
C GLY A 181 -3.07 5.67 17.72
N GLU A 182 -3.74 5.56 16.57
CA GLU A 182 -3.68 4.36 15.73
C GLU A 182 -2.40 4.36 14.87
N SER A 183 -1.97 3.16 14.53
CA SER A 183 -0.84 2.94 13.62
C SER A 183 -1.21 1.91 12.56
N ILE A 184 -0.57 2.03 11.41
CA ILE A 184 -0.62 1.03 10.34
C ILE A 184 0.78 0.70 9.87
N THR A 185 1.00 -0.56 9.51
CA THR A 185 2.27 -1.08 9.06
C THR A 185 2.12 -1.76 7.70
N THR A 186 3.16 -1.66 6.86
CA THR A 186 3.24 -2.40 5.58
C THR A 186 2.98 -3.89 5.76
N ALA A 187 2.29 -4.51 4.79
CA ALA A 187 1.99 -5.94 4.86
C ALA A 187 3.29 -6.79 4.81
N PRO A 188 3.46 -7.80 5.69
CA PRO A 188 4.63 -8.66 5.73
C PRO A 188 4.54 -9.73 4.64
N ILE A 189 4.81 -9.34 3.40
CA ILE A 189 4.73 -10.21 2.23
C ILE A 189 6.13 -10.55 1.75
N ALA A 190 6.45 -11.85 1.62
CA ALA A 190 7.63 -12.31 0.91
C ALA A 190 7.35 -12.37 -0.60
N TYR A 191 8.34 -12.00 -1.39
CA TYR A 191 8.20 -11.94 -2.83
C TYR A 191 8.10 -13.35 -3.43
N GLN A 192 7.26 -13.49 -4.46
CA GLN A 192 7.20 -14.68 -5.29
C GLN A 192 7.02 -14.26 -6.76
N ASP A 193 7.86 -14.81 -7.64
CA ASP A 193 7.69 -14.61 -9.07
C ASP A 193 6.38 -15.24 -9.58
N LEU A 194 5.75 -14.61 -10.56
CA LEU A 194 4.42 -15.03 -11.06
C LEU A 194 4.48 -16.35 -11.80
N GLU A 195 5.60 -16.71 -12.41
CA GLU A 195 5.76 -18.00 -13.07
C GLU A 195 5.73 -19.14 -12.04
N SER A 196 6.50 -19.02 -10.97
CA SER A 196 6.45 -19.93 -9.82
C SER A 196 5.08 -19.97 -9.19
N ALA A 197 4.40 -18.82 -9.03
CA ALA A 197 3.07 -18.76 -8.43
C ALA A 197 2.00 -19.41 -9.30
N TRP A 198 1.96 -19.11 -10.60
CA TRP A 198 0.84 -19.46 -11.47
C TRP A 198 1.10 -20.70 -12.33
N CYS A 199 2.25 -20.77 -13.00
CA CYS A 199 2.62 -21.96 -13.76
C CYS A 199 3.11 -23.08 -12.84
N GLY A 200 4.00 -22.74 -11.90
CA GLY A 200 4.62 -23.69 -10.98
C GLY A 200 3.72 -24.07 -9.79
N LYS A 201 2.70 -23.26 -9.49
CA LYS A 201 1.80 -23.42 -8.34
C LYS A 201 2.55 -23.64 -7.02
N LYS A 202 3.72 -23.01 -6.89
CA LYS A 202 4.54 -23.13 -5.68
C LYS A 202 3.83 -22.40 -4.52
N PRO A 203 3.92 -22.92 -3.29
CA PRO A 203 3.37 -22.24 -2.13
C PRO A 203 4.01 -20.86 -1.97
N ARG A 204 3.25 -19.89 -1.44
CA ARG A 204 3.78 -18.57 -1.12
C ARG A 204 4.96 -18.70 -0.15
N PRO A 205 6.10 -18.04 -0.41
CA PRO A 205 7.19 -17.94 0.54
C PRO A 205 6.72 -17.27 1.83
N LYS A 206 7.39 -17.59 2.94
CA LYS A 206 7.09 -16.98 4.24
C LYS A 206 7.84 -15.66 4.39
N PRO A 207 7.20 -14.62 4.95
CA PRO A 207 7.91 -13.40 5.30
C PRO A 207 8.96 -13.65 6.38
N LEU A 208 9.94 -12.76 6.45
CA LEU A 208 10.91 -12.73 7.53
C LEU A 208 10.28 -12.01 8.73
N GLY A 209 9.67 -12.77 9.64
CA GLY A 209 8.94 -12.19 10.77
C GLY A 209 7.80 -11.28 10.28
N ASP A 210 7.80 -10.03 10.74
CA ASP A 210 6.83 -8.98 10.36
C ASP A 210 7.37 -8.02 9.29
N PHE A 211 8.47 -8.39 8.60
CA PHE A 211 9.04 -7.64 7.50
C PHE A 211 8.51 -8.15 6.16
N GLY A 212 8.22 -7.21 5.25
CA GLY A 212 7.96 -7.51 3.86
C GLY A 212 9.22 -7.41 3.02
N GLU A 213 9.24 -8.15 1.93
CA GLU A 213 10.37 -8.21 0.99
C GLU A 213 10.20 -7.17 -0.12
N ILE A 214 11.29 -6.46 -0.39
CA ILE A 214 11.50 -5.75 -1.64
C ILE A 214 12.61 -6.51 -2.36
N PRO A 215 12.26 -7.27 -3.41
CA PRO A 215 13.17 -8.22 -4.04
C PRO A 215 14.10 -7.56 -5.05
N HIS A 216 15.07 -8.34 -5.50
CA HIS A 216 15.81 -8.09 -6.73
C HIS A 216 16.47 -6.71 -6.86
N PHE A 217 17.00 -6.20 -5.76
CA PHE A 217 17.89 -5.05 -5.86
C PHE A 217 19.14 -5.42 -6.64
N THR A 218 19.36 -4.73 -7.75
CA THR A 218 20.63 -4.76 -8.47
C THR A 218 21.65 -3.88 -7.73
N TYR A 219 22.06 -4.30 -6.54
CA TYR A 219 23.21 -3.70 -5.87
C TYR A 219 24.49 -4.21 -6.56
N SER A 220 25.34 -3.29 -7.01
CA SER A 220 26.78 -3.58 -6.98
C SER A 220 27.19 -3.81 -5.52
N ALA A 221 28.26 -4.54 -5.28
CA ALA A 221 28.87 -4.52 -3.95
C ALA A 221 29.18 -3.06 -3.57
N GLY A 222 29.00 -2.69 -2.31
CA GLY A 222 29.19 -1.32 -1.85
C GLY A 222 28.33 -0.94 -0.64
N LYS A 223 28.40 0.36 -0.33
CA LYS A 223 27.64 0.99 0.76
C LYS A 223 26.54 1.86 0.17
N PHE A 224 25.40 1.84 0.84
CA PHE A 224 24.21 2.57 0.45
C PHE A 224 23.55 3.20 1.67
N LYS A 225 22.73 4.22 1.42
CA LYS A 225 21.91 4.87 2.43
C LYS A 225 20.44 4.74 2.07
N LEU A 226 19.63 4.26 3.00
CA LEU A 226 18.20 4.06 2.85
C LEU A 226 17.43 4.99 3.79
N ARG A 227 16.34 5.59 3.33
CA ARG A 227 15.38 6.29 4.20
C ARG A 227 13.96 6.20 3.66
N ALA A 228 12.98 6.41 4.53
CA ALA A 228 11.61 6.64 4.11
C ALA A 228 11.36 8.13 3.88
N VAL A 229 10.62 8.44 2.83
CA VAL A 229 10.25 9.79 2.44
C VAL A 229 8.75 9.86 2.27
N TYR A 230 8.15 10.87 2.88
CA TYR A 230 6.79 11.29 2.56
C TYR A 230 6.87 12.65 1.87
N ARG A 231 6.49 12.72 0.61
CA ARG A 231 6.46 13.92 -0.21
C ARG A 231 5.11 14.01 -0.89
N LYS A 232 4.29 14.97 -0.48
CA LYS A 232 3.05 15.32 -1.16
C LYS A 232 3.19 16.72 -1.74
N ASN A 233 3.28 16.83 -3.06
CA ASN A 233 3.39 18.13 -3.72
C ASN A 233 2.03 18.57 -4.27
N ARG A 234 1.82 19.88 -4.36
CA ARG A 234 0.61 20.46 -4.99
C ARG A 234 0.45 20.03 -6.46
N GLY A 235 1.55 19.79 -7.16
CA GLY A 235 1.54 19.34 -8.56
C GLY A 235 1.01 17.92 -8.77
N ASP A 236 0.98 17.10 -7.72
CA ASP A 236 0.47 15.72 -7.77
C ASP A 236 -1.07 15.67 -7.63
N LEU A 237 -1.67 16.78 -7.22
CA LEU A 237 -3.12 16.95 -7.20
C LEU A 237 -3.58 17.34 -8.61
N GLY A 238 -4.48 16.56 -9.21
CA GLY A 238 -5.04 16.87 -10.52
C GLY A 238 -5.59 18.31 -10.58
N LYS A 239 -5.44 18.98 -11.72
CA LYS A 239 -5.80 20.41 -11.89
C LYS A 239 -7.22 20.74 -11.43
N GLU A 240 -8.16 19.82 -11.63
CA GLU A 240 -9.55 19.97 -11.18
C GLU A 240 -9.70 19.91 -9.66
N PHE A 241 -8.92 19.06 -8.97
CA PHE A 241 -8.91 18.97 -7.51
C PHE A 241 -8.25 20.19 -6.88
N VAL A 242 -7.16 20.70 -7.47
CA VAL A 242 -6.51 21.94 -7.03
C VAL A 242 -7.50 23.10 -7.12
N LYS A 243 -8.24 23.21 -8.23
CA LYS A 243 -9.25 24.24 -8.44
C LYS A 243 -10.41 24.13 -7.44
N ALA A 244 -10.93 22.92 -7.20
CA ALA A 244 -11.98 22.69 -6.22
C ALA A 244 -11.55 23.02 -4.77
N MET A 245 -10.26 22.83 -4.46
CA MET A 245 -9.68 23.19 -3.16
C MET A 245 -9.43 24.70 -3.03
N GLU A 246 -9.11 25.41 -4.11
CA GLU A 246 -8.97 26.87 -4.12
C GLU A 246 -10.29 27.57 -3.78
N ASP A 247 -11.42 27.01 -4.21
CA ASP A 247 -12.77 27.51 -3.90
C ASP A 247 -13.17 27.31 -2.41
N LEU A 248 -12.49 26.43 -1.67
CA LEU A 248 -12.80 26.06 -0.28
C LEU A 248 -11.93 26.79 0.77
N GLY A 249 -11.08 27.71 0.36
CA GLY A 249 -10.14 28.44 1.23
C GLY A 249 -8.73 27.85 1.23
N PRO A 250 -7.73 28.55 1.81
CA PRO A 250 -6.33 28.19 1.62
C PRO A 250 -6.07 26.78 2.16
N PRO A 251 -5.68 25.83 1.30
CA PRO A 251 -5.31 24.49 1.75
C PRO A 251 -4.18 24.62 2.77
N GLY A 252 -4.29 23.90 3.90
CA GLY A 252 -3.19 23.70 4.83
C GLY A 252 -1.92 23.27 4.07
N PRO A 253 -0.72 23.44 4.67
CA PRO A 253 0.56 23.49 3.97
C PRO A 253 0.63 22.46 2.82
N LEU A 254 0.57 23.00 1.60
CA LEU A 254 0.34 22.29 0.34
C LEU A 254 1.50 21.40 -0.11
N GLU A 255 2.64 21.50 0.58
CA GLU A 255 3.84 20.72 0.36
C GLU A 255 4.28 20.17 1.69
N ILE A 256 4.00 18.89 1.92
CA ILE A 256 4.47 18.16 3.09
C ILE A 256 5.59 17.28 2.62
N THR A 257 6.82 17.66 2.95
CA THR A 257 7.99 16.79 2.84
C THR A 257 8.54 16.54 4.22
N PHE A 258 8.65 15.27 4.61
CA PHE A 258 9.47 14.87 5.75
C PHE A 258 10.12 13.52 5.47
N VAL A 259 11.30 13.34 6.04
CA VAL A 259 12.20 12.23 5.74
C VAL A 259 12.71 11.64 7.04
N THR A 260 12.86 10.32 7.09
CA THR A 260 13.59 9.69 8.19
C THR A 260 15.10 9.96 8.08
N PRO A 261 15.86 9.86 9.19
CA PRO A 261 17.31 9.68 9.11
C PRO A 261 17.71 8.54 8.18
N TRP A 262 18.96 8.58 7.70
CA TRP A 262 19.53 7.52 6.88
C TRP A 262 19.83 6.27 7.71
N ILE A 263 19.58 5.10 7.13
CA ILE A 263 20.09 3.79 7.55
C ILE A 263 21.21 3.41 6.58
N ASP A 264 22.38 3.08 7.11
CA ASP A 264 23.47 2.54 6.30
C ASP A 264 23.20 1.06 5.96
N ILE A 265 23.33 0.74 4.68
CA ILE A 265 23.16 -0.60 4.11
C ILE A 265 24.46 -1.00 3.42
N GLU A 266 24.90 -2.23 3.63
CA GLU A 266 26.12 -2.77 3.05
C GLU A 266 25.82 -4.04 2.25
N VAL A 267 26.40 -4.11 1.05
CA VAL A 267 26.40 -5.30 0.20
C VAL A 267 27.85 -5.71 -0.01
N PRO A 268 28.33 -6.79 0.64
CA PRO A 268 29.73 -7.18 0.53
C PRO A 268 30.07 -7.67 -0.87
N GLU A 269 31.36 -7.63 -1.21
CA GLU A 269 31.91 -8.31 -2.38
C GLU A 269 31.67 -9.83 -2.29
N ARG A 270 31.68 -10.50 -3.44
CA ARG A 270 31.44 -11.95 -3.54
C ARG A 270 32.58 -12.77 -2.95
#